data_AF-A0A094DZC2-F1
#
_entry.id   AF-A0A094DZC2-F1
#
_cell.length_a   1.000
_cell.length_b   1.000
_cell.length_c   1.000
_cell.angle_alpha   90.00
_cell.angle_beta   90.00
_cell.angle_gamma   90.00
#
_symmetry.space_group_name_H-M   'P 1'
#
loop_
_entity.id
_entity.type
_entity.pdbx_description
1 polymer ?
#
loop_
_entity_poly.entity_id
_entity_poly.type
_entity_poly.pdbx_seq_one_letter_code
_entity_poly.pdbx_strand_id
1 'polypeptide(L)'
;MATPASPAPQLIGTKLSDFSYTDRSAVRVVAFNAAGEVAIIYAKRDGYYKLPGGGIDPGEEHEEAAIREMKEETGALIKIRSTLGCVATTEEYRNKLHQMSYCYVADVIDDSGSPSLTESEVNDGLTHVWLSVNEAKSKMAEAEPRSELGLYIKERDIYLLEEATKRADKGGD
;
A
#
# COMPACT_ATOMS: atom_id res chain seq x y z
N MET A 1 21.73 -12.01 -8.60
CA MET A 1 21.73 -11.89 -7.13
C MET A 1 20.35 -12.30 -6.67
N ALA A 2 20.22 -13.16 -5.66
CA ALA A 2 18.91 -13.57 -5.19
C ALA A 2 18.22 -12.38 -4.51
N THR A 3 17.03 -12.01 -4.98
CA THR A 3 16.15 -11.09 -4.25
C THR A 3 15.98 -11.67 -2.83
N PRO A 4 16.20 -10.90 -1.76
CA PRO A 4 15.93 -11.39 -0.41
C PRO A 4 14.50 -11.94 -0.37
N ALA A 5 14.33 -13.14 0.19
CA ALA A 5 13.03 -13.78 0.24
C ALA A 5 12.05 -12.86 0.97
N SER A 6 10.93 -12.55 0.34
CA SER A 6 9.88 -11.75 0.96
C SER A 6 9.40 -12.42 2.26
N PRO A 7 8.95 -11.63 3.26
CA PRO A 7 8.35 -12.17 4.47
C PRO A 7 7.21 -13.15 4.18
N ALA A 8 6.94 -14.05 5.13
CA ALA A 8 5.75 -14.90 5.07
C ALA A 8 4.48 -14.02 5.09
N PRO A 9 3.51 -14.26 4.19
CA PRO A 9 2.35 -13.39 4.09
C PRO A 9 1.38 -13.54 5.25
N GLN A 10 0.84 -12.42 5.71
CA GLN A 10 -0.36 -12.41 6.54
C GLN A 10 -1.57 -12.75 5.66
N LEU A 11 -2.28 -13.82 6.02
CA LEU A 11 -3.50 -14.23 5.34
C LEU A 11 -4.65 -13.29 5.71
N ILE A 12 -5.41 -12.86 4.70
CA ILE A 12 -6.59 -12.00 4.81
C ILE A 12 -7.75 -12.65 4.04
N GLY A 13 -8.90 -12.74 4.69
CA GLY A 13 -10.06 -13.46 4.16
C GLY A 13 -9.89 -14.99 4.20
N THR A 14 -10.78 -15.68 3.50
CA THR A 14 -10.86 -17.15 3.53
C THR A 14 -10.79 -17.70 2.12
N LYS A 15 -9.82 -18.59 1.88
CA LYS A 15 -9.73 -19.35 0.63
C LYS A 15 -10.84 -20.39 0.56
N LEU A 16 -11.64 -20.35 -0.51
CA LEU A 16 -12.68 -21.34 -0.78
C LEU A 16 -12.15 -22.38 -1.77
N SER A 17 -12.17 -23.65 -1.37
CA SER A 17 -11.57 -24.77 -2.13
C SER A 17 -12.19 -24.99 -3.51
N ASP A 18 -13.48 -24.69 -3.66
CA ASP A 18 -14.25 -24.95 -4.89
C ASP A 18 -14.35 -23.72 -5.80
N PHE A 19 -13.47 -22.73 -5.59
CA PHE A 19 -13.52 -21.45 -6.29
C PHE A 19 -12.26 -21.17 -7.11
N SER A 20 -12.42 -20.73 -8.36
CA SER A 20 -11.31 -20.26 -9.19
C SER A 20 -11.08 -18.77 -8.99
N TYR A 21 -9.89 -18.40 -8.59
CA TYR A 21 -9.49 -17.01 -8.38
C TYR A 21 -8.71 -16.47 -9.58
N THR A 22 -8.80 -15.16 -9.79
CA THR A 22 -7.90 -14.41 -10.66
C THR A 22 -6.74 -13.93 -9.81
N ASP A 23 -5.51 -14.24 -10.22
CA ASP A 23 -4.30 -13.83 -9.52
C ASP A 23 -3.95 -12.38 -9.83
N ARG A 24 -3.53 -11.65 -8.81
CA ARG A 24 -3.00 -10.29 -8.93
C ARG A 24 -1.83 -10.08 -7.96
N SER A 25 -0.75 -9.52 -8.48
CA SER A 25 0.34 -9.00 -7.64
C SER A 25 0.23 -7.49 -7.53
N ALA A 26 0.51 -6.95 -6.35
CA ALA A 26 0.37 -5.54 -6.05
C ALA A 26 1.48 -5.05 -5.11
N VAL A 27 1.86 -3.79 -5.23
CA VAL A 27 2.80 -3.13 -4.30
C VAL A 27 2.07 -2.16 -3.37
N ARG A 28 2.60 -1.97 -2.17
CA ARG A 28 2.17 -0.94 -1.22
C ARG A 28 3.38 -0.18 -0.74
N VAL A 29 3.22 1.12 -0.54
CA VAL A 29 4.34 2.00 -0.20
C VAL A 29 4.05 2.74 1.09
N VAL A 30 5.01 2.70 2.02
CA VAL A 30 5.09 3.60 3.16
C VAL A 30 6.24 4.57 2.89
N ALA A 31 5.90 5.74 2.34
CA ALA A 31 6.86 6.77 1.97
C ALA A 31 6.92 7.85 3.06
N PHE A 32 8.10 8.10 3.62
CA PHE A 32 8.32 9.13 4.64
C PHE A 32 8.78 10.44 4.01
N ASN A 33 8.11 11.56 4.34
CA ASN A 33 8.60 12.89 4.00
C ASN A 33 9.63 13.40 5.04
N ALA A 34 10.21 14.58 4.80
CA ALA A 34 11.21 15.17 5.69
C ALA A 34 10.67 15.50 7.11
N ALA A 35 9.35 15.62 7.27
CA ALA A 35 8.70 15.81 8.57
C ALA A 35 8.41 14.49 9.31
N GLY A 36 8.73 13.34 8.72
CA GLY A 36 8.43 12.02 9.27
C GLY A 36 6.97 11.60 9.11
N GLU A 37 6.22 12.28 8.23
CA GLU A 37 4.86 11.92 7.87
C GLU A 37 4.85 10.94 6.70
N VAL A 38 3.76 10.19 6.58
CA VAL A 38 3.53 9.21 5.52
C VAL A 38 2.34 9.58 4.65
N ALA A 39 2.44 9.29 3.36
CA ALA A 39 1.32 9.43 2.43
C ALA A 39 0.25 8.36 2.71
N ILE A 40 -0.99 8.80 2.89
CA ILE A 40 -2.16 7.93 3.02
C ILE A 40 -3.22 8.36 2.01
N ILE A 41 -3.78 7.40 1.29
CA ILE A 41 -4.89 7.63 0.36
C ILE A 41 -6.20 7.49 1.11
N TYR A 42 -7.10 8.45 0.95
CA TYR A 42 -8.46 8.42 1.45
C TYR A 42 -9.45 8.18 0.29
N ALA A 43 -10.16 7.06 0.35
CA ALA A 43 -11.24 6.73 -0.57
C ALA A 43 -12.56 7.31 -0.06
N LYS A 44 -12.87 8.56 -0.45
CA LYS A 44 -14.04 9.31 0.04
C LYS A 44 -15.36 8.58 -0.19
N ARG A 45 -15.52 7.92 -1.34
CA ARG A 45 -16.79 7.27 -1.69
C ARG A 45 -17.15 6.17 -0.70
N ASP A 46 -16.18 5.43 -0.18
CA ASP A 46 -16.43 4.27 0.69
C ASP A 46 -15.94 4.50 2.13
N GLY A 47 -15.27 5.62 2.42
CA GLY A 47 -14.95 6.05 3.77
C GLY A 47 -13.81 5.26 4.43
N TYR A 48 -12.81 4.82 3.68
CA TYR A 48 -11.64 4.12 4.21
C TYR A 48 -10.32 4.77 3.77
N TYR A 49 -9.26 4.46 4.51
CA TYR A 49 -7.90 4.90 4.22
C TYR A 49 -7.07 3.70 3.78
N LYS A 50 -6.15 3.91 2.85
CA LYS A 50 -5.28 2.87 2.30
C LYS A 50 -3.85 3.39 2.11
N LEU A 51 -2.89 2.49 2.06
CA LEU A 51 -1.54 2.83 1.62
C LEU A 51 -1.56 3.10 0.11
N PRO A 52 -0.74 4.05 -0.38
CA PRO A 52 -0.49 4.17 -1.81
C PRO A 52 0.00 2.86 -2.43
N GLY A 53 -0.38 2.63 -3.67
CA GLY A 53 0.02 1.45 -4.43
C GLY A 53 -1.10 0.80 -5.21
N GLY A 54 -0.71 -0.07 -6.13
CA GLY A 54 -1.60 -0.73 -7.07
C GLY A 54 -0.99 -1.98 -7.68
N GLY A 55 -1.39 -2.32 -8.89
CA GLY A 55 -1.01 -3.57 -9.55
C GLY A 55 0.44 -3.52 -10.05
N ILE A 56 1.06 -4.68 -10.15
CA ILE A 56 2.34 -4.86 -10.86
C ILE A 56 2.01 -5.32 -12.27
N ASP A 57 2.47 -4.58 -13.27
CA ASP A 57 2.24 -4.91 -14.67
C ASP A 57 3.15 -6.07 -15.15
N PRO A 58 2.78 -6.79 -16.22
CA PRO A 58 3.60 -7.87 -16.75
C PRO A 58 5.01 -7.40 -17.14
N GLY A 59 6.02 -7.92 -16.44
CA GLY A 59 7.42 -7.57 -16.64
C GLY A 59 7.89 -6.30 -15.92
N GLU A 60 7.01 -5.67 -15.12
CA GLU A 60 7.36 -4.52 -14.28
C GLU A 60 8.03 -5.00 -12.99
N GLU A 61 9.15 -4.36 -12.61
CA GLU A 61 9.79 -4.64 -11.33
C GLU A 61 8.97 -4.03 -10.18
N HIS A 62 9.02 -4.65 -8.99
CA HIS A 62 8.24 -4.18 -7.84
C HIS A 62 8.56 -2.72 -7.46
N GLU A 63 9.84 -2.34 -7.52
CA GLU A 63 10.26 -0.96 -7.22
C GLU A 63 9.74 0.04 -8.26
N GLU A 64 9.66 -0.37 -9.54
CA GLU A 64 9.13 0.46 -10.62
C GLU A 64 7.63 0.70 -10.43
N ALA A 65 6.87 -0.36 -10.15
CA ALA A 65 5.45 -0.27 -9.82
C ALA A 65 5.22 0.66 -8.62
N ALA A 66 6.04 0.55 -7.57
CA ALA A 66 5.90 1.35 -6.37
C ALA A 66 6.13 2.86 -6.64
N ILE A 67 7.14 3.18 -7.46
CA ILE A 67 7.45 4.55 -7.87
C ILE A 67 6.33 5.11 -8.77
N ARG A 68 5.84 4.31 -9.72
CA ARG A 68 4.75 4.71 -10.63
C ARG A 68 3.48 5.03 -9.84
N GLU A 69 3.03 4.11 -9.01
CA GLU A 69 1.78 4.25 -8.24
C GLU A 69 1.84 5.44 -7.26
N MET A 70 2.97 5.63 -6.57
CA MET A 70 3.16 6.82 -5.72
C MET A 70 3.00 8.11 -6.52
N LYS A 71 3.62 8.20 -7.70
CA LYS A 71 3.51 9.37 -8.56
C LYS A 71 2.09 9.57 -9.09
N GLU A 72 1.40 8.51 -9.48
CA GLU A 72 0.03 8.57 -10.00
C GLU A 72 -0.97 8.99 -8.91
N GLU A 73 -0.91 8.40 -7.73
CA GLU A 73 -1.90 8.64 -6.67
C GLU A 73 -1.64 9.89 -5.84
N THR A 74 -0.38 10.35 -5.75
CA THR A 74 0.01 11.48 -4.89
C THR A 74 0.69 12.63 -5.63
N GLY A 75 1.29 12.37 -6.79
CA GLY A 75 2.19 13.32 -7.46
C GLY A 75 3.62 13.29 -6.92
N ALA A 76 3.89 12.57 -5.83
CA ALA A 76 5.19 12.56 -5.19
C ALA A 76 6.20 11.65 -5.91
N LEU A 77 7.45 12.09 -5.93
CA LEU A 77 8.61 11.30 -6.33
C LEU A 77 9.26 10.70 -5.08
N ILE A 78 9.59 9.42 -5.15
CA ILE A 78 10.14 8.68 -4.01
C ILE A 78 11.47 8.01 -4.38
N LYS A 79 12.23 7.68 -3.35
CA LYS A 79 13.37 6.74 -3.41
C LYS A 79 13.06 5.54 -2.54
N ILE A 80 13.00 4.34 -3.13
CA ILE A 80 12.85 3.10 -2.35
C ILE A 80 14.09 2.89 -1.46
N ARG A 81 13.87 2.52 -0.20
CA ARG A 81 14.92 2.07 0.71
C ARG A 81 15.29 0.62 0.42
N SER A 82 15.95 0.37 -0.72
CA SER A 82 16.21 -0.98 -1.23
C SER A 82 17.00 -1.88 -0.27
N THR A 83 17.74 -1.31 0.69
CA THR A 83 18.43 -2.08 1.76
C THR A 83 17.47 -2.82 2.68
N LEU A 84 16.23 -2.35 2.83
CA LEU A 84 15.20 -3.02 3.64
C LEU A 84 14.48 -4.13 2.87
N GLY A 85 14.55 -4.12 1.53
CA GLY A 85 13.78 -5.01 0.67
C GLY A 85 12.27 -4.92 0.89
N CYS A 86 11.55 -6.00 0.59
CA CYS A 86 10.14 -6.12 0.93
C CYS A 86 9.99 -6.32 2.44
N VAL A 87 9.31 -5.39 3.13
CA VAL A 87 9.24 -5.37 4.60
C VAL A 87 8.07 -6.18 5.17
N ALA A 88 7.01 -6.37 4.39
CA ALA A 88 5.84 -7.15 4.75
C ALA A 88 5.07 -7.61 3.52
N THR A 89 4.30 -8.69 3.66
CA THR A 89 3.47 -9.25 2.60
C THR A 89 2.11 -9.66 3.13
N THR A 90 1.09 -9.61 2.28
CA THR A 90 -0.23 -10.18 2.57
C THR A 90 -0.69 -11.06 1.43
N GLU A 91 -1.43 -12.11 1.76
CA GLU A 91 -2.13 -12.98 0.82
C GLU A 91 -3.63 -12.83 1.07
N GLU A 92 -4.36 -12.29 0.10
CA GLU A 92 -5.74 -11.86 0.27
C GLU A 92 -6.66 -12.68 -0.65
N TYR A 93 -7.69 -13.31 -0.09
CA TYR A 93 -8.74 -14.00 -0.83
C TYR A 93 -10.07 -13.27 -0.63
N ARG A 94 -10.57 -12.62 -1.68
CA ARG A 94 -11.87 -11.93 -1.66
C ARG A 94 -12.60 -12.05 -2.98
N ASN A 95 -13.90 -12.27 -2.94
CA ASN A 95 -14.72 -12.44 -4.14
C ASN A 95 -14.09 -13.45 -5.12
N LYS A 96 -13.66 -12.99 -6.29
CA LYS A 96 -12.97 -13.79 -7.33
C LYS A 96 -11.49 -13.47 -7.47
N LEU A 97 -10.91 -12.72 -6.55
CA LEU A 97 -9.52 -12.27 -6.61
C LEU A 97 -8.70 -12.96 -5.53
N HIS A 98 -7.54 -13.46 -5.94
CA HIS A 98 -6.43 -13.82 -5.06
C HIS A 98 -5.33 -12.76 -5.28
N GLN A 99 -5.01 -12.01 -4.23
CA GLN A 99 -4.06 -10.91 -4.34
C GLN A 99 -2.87 -11.09 -3.39
N MET A 100 -1.67 -11.07 -3.97
CA MET A 100 -0.42 -10.90 -3.22
C MET A 100 -0.07 -9.41 -3.16
N SER A 101 0.14 -8.88 -1.96
CA SER A 101 0.58 -7.49 -1.78
C SER A 101 1.96 -7.43 -1.13
N TYR A 102 2.86 -6.63 -1.68
CA TYR A 102 4.26 -6.48 -1.24
C TYR A 102 4.50 -5.05 -0.76
N CYS A 103 4.89 -4.88 0.50
CA CYS A 103 5.09 -3.57 1.11
C CYS A 103 6.56 -3.15 1.09
N TYR A 104 6.79 -1.89 0.70
CA TYR A 104 8.11 -1.26 0.62
C TYR A 104 8.13 0.05 1.39
N VAL A 105 9.31 0.38 1.92
CA VAL A 105 9.58 1.66 2.57
C VAL A 105 10.33 2.56 1.62
N ALA A 106 9.96 3.84 1.58
CA ALA A 106 10.57 4.83 0.72
C ALA A 106 10.78 6.17 1.44
N ASP A 107 11.62 7.01 0.86
CA ASP A 107 11.77 8.41 1.22
C ASP A 107 11.21 9.30 0.12
N VAL A 108 10.44 10.32 0.48
CA VAL A 108 9.95 11.32 -0.46
C VAL A 108 11.10 12.23 -0.86
N ILE A 109 11.30 12.36 -2.17
CA ILE A 109 12.29 13.26 -2.77
C ILE A 109 11.64 14.62 -3.06
N ASP A 110 10.41 14.60 -3.57
CA ASP A 110 9.65 15.78 -3.99
C ASP A 110 8.15 15.45 -3.93
N ASP A 111 7.34 16.30 -3.33
CA ASP A 111 5.88 16.20 -3.22
C ASP A 111 5.15 17.38 -3.85
N SER A 112 5.86 18.22 -4.62
CA SER A 112 5.27 19.38 -5.31
C SER A 112 4.41 19.03 -6.53
N GLY A 113 4.40 17.75 -6.92
CA GLY A 113 3.62 17.24 -8.04
C GLY A 113 2.12 17.24 -7.78
N SER A 114 1.37 16.74 -8.75
CA SER A 114 -0.07 16.57 -8.65
C SER A 114 -0.47 15.15 -9.05
N PRO A 115 -1.49 14.56 -8.42
CA PRO A 115 -1.91 13.22 -8.73
C PRO A 115 -2.52 13.15 -10.14
N SER A 116 -2.27 12.02 -10.81
CA SER A 116 -2.81 11.66 -12.12
C SER A 116 -3.65 10.39 -11.97
N LEU A 117 -4.83 10.56 -11.37
CA LEU A 117 -5.74 9.46 -11.05
C LEU A 117 -6.46 8.93 -12.30
N THR A 118 -6.74 7.64 -12.31
CA THR A 118 -7.63 7.01 -13.29
C THR A 118 -9.09 7.45 -13.08
N GLU A 119 -9.95 7.28 -14.10
CA GLU A 119 -11.38 7.60 -13.98
C GLU A 119 -12.04 6.86 -12.81
N SER A 120 -11.67 5.59 -12.57
CA SER A 120 -12.22 4.82 -11.45
C SER A 120 -11.83 5.43 -10.11
N GLU A 121 -10.59 5.88 -9.96
CA GLU A 121 -10.10 6.47 -8.71
C GLU A 121 -10.69 7.85 -8.45
N VAL A 122 -10.90 8.63 -9.51
CA VAL A 122 -11.68 9.88 -9.42
C VAL A 122 -13.12 9.58 -8.98
N ASN A 123 -13.75 8.55 -9.53
CA ASN A 123 -15.10 8.12 -9.15
C ASN A 123 -15.18 7.57 -7.71
N ASP A 124 -14.11 6.97 -7.21
CA ASP A 124 -13.95 6.55 -5.82
C ASP A 124 -13.67 7.73 -4.88
N GLY A 125 -13.42 8.92 -5.45
CA GLY A 125 -13.08 10.14 -4.73
C GLY A 125 -11.73 10.03 -4.02
N LEU A 126 -10.76 9.37 -4.63
CA LEU A 126 -9.43 9.23 -4.04
C LEU A 126 -8.78 10.61 -3.87
N THR A 127 -8.20 10.82 -2.69
CA THR A 127 -7.33 11.94 -2.37
C THR A 127 -6.20 11.44 -1.48
N HIS A 128 -5.06 12.13 -1.44
CA HIS A 128 -3.99 11.81 -0.51
C HIS A 128 -3.88 12.84 0.61
N VAL A 129 -3.35 12.41 1.76
CA VAL A 129 -3.01 13.25 2.91
C VAL A 129 -1.67 12.79 3.47
N TRP A 130 -0.86 13.74 3.95
CA TRP A 130 0.33 13.46 4.75
C TRP A 130 -0.08 13.42 6.21
N LEU A 131 0.31 12.36 6.92
CA LEU A 131 -0.04 12.14 8.31
C LEU A 131 1.15 11.61 9.08
N SER A 132 1.30 11.99 10.35
CA SER A 132 2.21 11.26 11.22
C SER A 132 1.80 9.77 11.27
N VAL A 133 2.75 8.88 11.53
CA VAL A 133 2.48 7.43 11.62
C VAL A 133 1.35 7.11 12.61
N ASN A 134 1.29 7.81 13.75
CA ASN A 134 0.26 7.59 14.75
C ASN A 134 -1.12 8.04 14.26
N GLU A 135 -1.21 9.21 13.60
CA GLU A 135 -2.47 9.68 13.02
C GLU A 135 -2.95 8.78 11.88
N ALA A 136 -2.05 8.30 11.03
CA ALA A 136 -2.37 7.34 9.99
C ALA A 136 -3.00 6.06 10.58
N LYS A 137 -2.35 5.46 11.59
CA LYS A 137 -2.87 4.29 12.30
C LYS A 137 -4.24 4.55 12.94
N SER A 138 -4.39 5.69 13.63
CA SER A 138 -5.67 6.07 14.26
C SER A 138 -6.78 6.21 13.23
N LYS A 139 -6.55 6.99 12.15
CA LYS A 139 -7.54 7.21 11.09
C LYS A 139 -7.92 5.93 10.36
N MET A 140 -6.95 5.06 10.07
CA MET A 140 -7.22 3.77 9.44
C MET A 140 -8.03 2.85 10.36
N ALA A 141 -7.69 2.80 11.66
CA ALA A 141 -8.38 1.97 12.65
C ALA A 141 -9.80 2.46 12.95
N GLU A 142 -10.02 3.78 13.01
CA GLU A 142 -11.31 4.41 13.28
C GLU A 142 -12.24 4.44 12.06
N ALA A 143 -11.70 4.33 10.85
CA ALA A 143 -12.53 4.32 9.64
C ALA A 143 -13.56 3.19 9.68
N GLU A 144 -14.78 3.47 9.24
CA GLU A 144 -15.86 2.51 9.09
C GLU A 144 -16.17 2.36 7.60
N PRO A 145 -15.48 1.43 6.88
CA PRO A 145 -15.67 1.28 5.45
C PRO A 145 -17.11 0.89 5.12
N ARG A 146 -17.68 1.55 4.12
CA ARG A 146 -19.05 1.33 3.64
C ARG A 146 -19.16 0.22 2.58
N SER A 147 -18.03 -0.42 2.26
CA SER A 147 -17.94 -1.52 1.30
C SER A 147 -17.15 -2.68 1.89
N GLU A 148 -17.49 -3.90 1.48
CA GLU A 148 -16.76 -5.12 1.87
C GLU A 148 -15.29 -5.03 1.44
N LEU A 149 -15.03 -4.50 0.25
CA LEU A 149 -13.68 -4.21 -0.23
C LEU A 149 -12.90 -3.32 0.75
N GLY A 150 -13.55 -2.28 1.27
CA GLY A 150 -12.93 -1.39 2.23
C GLY A 150 -12.57 -2.07 3.55
N LEU A 151 -13.32 -3.10 3.99
CA LEU A 151 -12.98 -3.90 5.17
C LEU A 151 -11.68 -4.69 4.96
N TYR A 152 -11.55 -5.38 3.82
CA TYR A 152 -10.32 -6.10 3.45
C TYR A 152 -9.12 -5.15 3.32
N ILE A 153 -9.31 -3.99 2.68
CA ILE A 153 -8.26 -2.98 2.53
C ILE A 153 -7.81 -2.43 3.89
N LYS A 154 -8.76 -2.14 4.78
CA LYS A 154 -8.47 -1.66 6.14
C LYS A 154 -7.60 -2.66 6.90
N GLU A 155 -7.99 -3.93 6.92
CA GLU A 155 -7.21 -4.99 7.59
C GLU A 155 -5.80 -5.10 7.01
N ARG A 156 -5.69 -5.15 5.67
CA ARG A 156 -4.42 -5.27 4.95
C ARG A 156 -3.48 -4.11 5.25
N ASP A 157 -3.96 -2.90 5.06
CA ASP A 157 -3.06 -1.74 5.04
C ASP A 157 -2.69 -1.30 6.47
N ILE A 158 -3.51 -1.59 7.49
CA ILE A 158 -3.11 -1.44 8.90
C ILE A 158 -1.93 -2.37 9.21
N TYR A 159 -2.03 -3.66 8.87
CA TYR A 159 -0.96 -4.62 9.07
C TYR A 159 0.34 -4.19 8.36
N LEU A 160 0.23 -3.81 7.09
CA LEU A 160 1.39 -3.40 6.30
C LEU A 160 2.06 -2.12 6.84
N LEU A 161 1.27 -1.13 7.28
CA LEU A 161 1.80 0.09 7.90
C LEU A 161 2.53 -0.22 9.21
N GLU A 162 1.98 -1.11 10.03
CA GLU A 162 2.61 -1.52 11.29
C GLU A 162 3.96 -2.21 11.07
N GLU A 163 4.03 -3.17 10.15
CA GLU A 163 5.29 -3.87 9.89
C GLU A 163 6.32 -2.96 9.22
N ALA A 164 5.91 -2.12 8.27
CA ALA A 164 6.81 -1.17 7.63
C ALA A 164 7.42 -0.19 8.63
N THR A 165 6.63 0.36 9.55
CA THR A 165 7.11 1.29 10.58
C THR A 165 8.09 0.61 11.54
N LYS A 166 7.79 -0.61 12.00
CA LYS A 166 8.73 -1.41 12.82
C LYS A 166 10.07 -1.68 12.13
N ARG A 167 10.08 -1.85 10.81
CA ARG A 167 11.30 -2.11 10.04
C ARG A 167 12.08 -0.84 9.72
N ALA A 168 11.38 0.26 9.45
CA ALA A 168 12.00 1.56 9.21
C ALA A 168 12.81 2.04 10.44
N ASP A 169 12.29 1.83 11.65
CA ASP A 169 12.96 2.23 12.90
C ASP A 169 14.19 1.37 13.22
N LYS A 170 14.23 0.11 12.75
CA LYS A 170 15.33 -0.84 13.02
C LYS A 170 16.49 -0.75 12.02
N GLY A 171 16.31 -0.04 10.91
CA GLY A 171 17.32 0.10 9.85
C GLY A 171 18.23 1.31 10.01
N GLY A 172 18.22 1.97 11.18
CA GLY A 172 18.99 3.19 11.48
C GLY A 172 20.34 2.99 12.17
N ASP A 173 20.88 1.76 12.20
CA ASP A 173 22.22 1.45 12.74
C ASP A 173 23.26 1.23 11.63
#